data_AF-A0A517ZG26-F1
#
_entry.id   AF-A0A517ZG26-F1
#
_cell.length_a   1.000
_cell.length_b   1.000
_cell.length_c   1.000
_cell.angle_alpha   90.00
_cell.angle_beta   90.00
_cell.angle_gamma   90.00
#
_symmetry.space_group_name_H-M   'P 1'
#
loop_
_entity.id
_entity.type
_entity.pdbx_description
1 polymer ?
#
loop_
_entity_poly.entity_id
_entity_poly.type
_entity_poly.pdbx_seq_one_letter_code
_entity_poly.pdbx_strand_id
1 'polypeptide(L)'
;MVHSHLPVRHLLRQLEDHADRRPRRKPVPSWLNAFVDEITELFEPFSDVARAGFECVRTEDRWNVNLFLGTVEIVGGPRDGQVHPVNFQFDLAGLGQHFERLDLFRWNAFPNDNACLDDATLDSFITAEGMVNGEVVRLDIQALPPETCTPAMRQYEDGSCVPV
;
A
#
# COMPACT_ATOMS: atom_id res chain seq x y z
N MET A 1 35.13 6.56 -11.23
CA MET A 1 34.05 6.36 -12.21
C MET A 1 33.33 5.08 -11.86
N VAL A 2 32.15 5.16 -11.23
CA VAL A 2 31.30 4.00 -10.95
C VAL A 2 29.87 4.38 -11.29
N HIS A 3 29.30 3.62 -12.22
CA HIS A 3 27.99 3.78 -12.81
C HIS A 3 26.92 3.25 -11.84
N SER A 4 26.24 4.12 -11.11
CA SER A 4 25.09 3.72 -10.26
C SER A 4 23.93 4.71 -10.27
N HIS A 5 23.77 5.50 -11.33
CA HIS A 5 22.64 6.45 -11.46
C HIS A 5 21.50 5.96 -12.37
N LEU A 6 21.66 4.82 -13.03
CA LEU A 6 20.67 4.27 -13.96
C LEU A 6 19.46 3.58 -13.29
N PRO A 7 19.58 2.82 -12.17
CA PRO A 7 18.43 2.15 -11.58
C PRO A 7 17.50 3.11 -10.83
N VAL A 8 18.06 4.05 -10.07
CA VAL A 8 17.28 5.01 -9.25
C VAL A 8 16.53 6.01 -10.13
N ARG A 9 17.16 6.51 -11.20
CA ARG A 9 16.49 7.42 -12.14
C ARG A 9 15.35 6.74 -12.91
N HIS A 10 15.46 5.44 -13.17
CA HIS A 10 14.36 4.69 -13.79
C HIS A 10 13.21 4.45 -12.82
N LEU A 11 13.49 4.23 -11.53
CA LEU A 11 12.47 4.04 -10.50
C LEU A 11 11.71 5.36 -10.20
N LEU A 12 12.45 6.47 -10.04
CA LEU A 12 11.86 7.80 -9.84
C LEU A 12 11.06 8.25 -11.06
N ARG A 13 11.58 8.02 -12.27
CA ARG A 13 10.83 8.30 -13.50
C ARG A 13 9.58 7.42 -13.65
N GLN A 14 9.61 6.18 -13.15
CA GLN A 14 8.41 5.32 -13.11
C GLN A 14 7.34 5.88 -12.15
N LEU A 15 7.74 6.48 -11.03
CA LEU A 15 6.85 7.14 -10.07
C LEU A 15 6.31 8.48 -10.63
N GLU A 16 7.15 9.29 -11.28
CA GLU A 16 6.75 10.54 -11.94
C GLU A 16 5.82 10.30 -13.14
N ASP A 17 6.08 9.28 -13.97
CA ASP A 17 5.21 8.87 -15.09
C ASP A 17 3.82 8.37 -14.61
N HIS A 18 3.69 7.93 -13.33
CA HIS A 18 2.41 7.55 -12.72
C HIS A 18 1.56 8.76 -12.30
N ALA A 19 2.19 9.89 -11.95
CA ALA A 19 1.47 11.11 -11.55
C ALA A 19 0.91 11.88 -12.77
N ASP A 20 1.65 11.90 -13.89
CA ASP A 20 1.34 12.74 -15.05
C ASP A 20 0.39 12.12 -16.09
N ARG A 21 -0.01 10.86 -15.90
CA ARG A 21 -1.01 10.21 -16.76
C ARG A 21 -2.25 9.96 -15.93
N ARG A 22 -3.27 10.80 -16.07
CA ARG A 22 -4.66 10.41 -15.81
C ARG A 22 -5.25 9.81 -17.10
N PRO A 23 -4.98 8.53 -17.45
CA PRO A 23 -5.84 7.86 -18.41
C PRO A 23 -7.23 7.76 -17.79
N ARG A 24 -8.27 7.77 -18.63
CA ARG A 24 -9.64 7.37 -18.23
C ARG A 24 -9.52 6.08 -17.40
N ARG A 25 -9.73 6.17 -16.07
CA ARG A 25 -9.72 5.03 -15.16
C ARG A 25 -10.69 4.01 -15.73
N LYS A 26 -10.17 2.93 -16.33
CA LYS A 26 -11.00 1.79 -16.69
C LYS A 26 -11.61 1.27 -15.38
N PRO A 27 -12.89 0.87 -15.38
CA PRO A 27 -13.51 0.34 -14.19
C PRO A 27 -12.71 -0.88 -13.70
N VAL A 28 -12.45 -0.93 -12.39
CA VAL A 28 -11.79 -2.07 -11.76
C VAL A 28 -12.69 -3.29 -11.91
N PRO A 29 -12.20 -4.42 -12.47
CA PRO A 29 -12.97 -5.63 -12.62
C PRO A 29 -13.44 -6.18 -11.26
N SER A 30 -14.62 -6.81 -11.23
CA SER A 30 -15.17 -7.39 -10.00
C SER A 30 -14.27 -8.46 -9.39
N TRP A 31 -13.58 -9.26 -10.22
CA TRP A 31 -12.63 -10.26 -9.76
C TRP A 31 -11.44 -9.63 -9.02
N LEU A 32 -11.01 -8.43 -9.42
CA LEU A 32 -9.89 -7.75 -8.77
C LEU A 32 -10.33 -7.17 -7.43
N ASN A 33 -11.56 -6.66 -7.34
CA ASN A 33 -12.12 -6.25 -6.05
C ASN A 33 -12.26 -7.44 -5.10
N ALA A 34 -12.77 -8.58 -5.57
CA ALA A 34 -12.88 -9.78 -4.75
C ALA A 34 -11.50 -10.27 -4.25
N PHE A 35 -10.50 -10.29 -5.14
CA PHE A 35 -9.12 -10.59 -4.75
C PHE A 35 -8.59 -9.63 -3.68
N VAL A 36 -8.82 -8.32 -3.85
CA VAL A 36 -8.40 -7.30 -2.87
C VAL A 36 -9.12 -7.48 -1.54
N ASP A 37 -10.44 -7.67 -1.55
CA ASP A 37 -11.25 -7.90 -0.36
C ASP A 37 -10.70 -9.10 0.43
N GLU A 38 -10.41 -10.21 -0.24
CA GLU A 38 -9.83 -11.40 0.39
C GLU A 38 -8.46 -11.15 1.03
N ILE A 39 -7.54 -10.48 0.31
CA ILE A 39 -6.19 -10.23 0.87
C ILE A 39 -6.17 -9.14 1.94
N THR A 40 -7.21 -8.30 2.03
CA THR A 40 -7.31 -7.31 3.11
C THR A 40 -7.57 -7.95 4.47
N GLU A 41 -8.18 -9.14 4.49
CA GLU A 41 -8.38 -9.93 5.71
C GLU A 41 -7.07 -10.52 6.25
N LEU A 42 -5.97 -10.45 5.49
CA LEU A 42 -4.64 -10.89 5.91
C LEU A 42 -3.91 -9.85 6.77
N PHE A 43 -4.47 -8.65 6.95
CA PHE A 43 -3.96 -7.69 7.93
C PHE A 43 -4.38 -8.11 9.34
N GLU A 44 -3.40 -8.12 10.24
CA GLU A 44 -3.58 -8.34 11.67
C GLU A 44 -3.07 -7.12 12.45
N PRO A 45 -3.92 -6.10 12.71
CA PRO A 45 -3.54 -4.97 13.53
C PRO A 45 -3.14 -5.40 14.95
N PHE A 46 -2.03 -4.88 15.48
CA PHE A 46 -1.58 -5.18 16.85
C PHE A 46 -2.44 -4.49 17.91
N SER A 47 -3.03 -3.36 17.54
CA SER A 47 -3.91 -2.55 18.39
C SER A 47 -4.98 -1.90 17.52
N ASP A 48 -6.19 -1.79 18.09
CA ASP A 48 -7.35 -1.13 17.48
C ASP A 48 -7.89 -1.75 16.17
N VAL A 49 -9.05 -1.23 15.77
CA VAL A 49 -9.69 -1.48 14.48
C VAL A 49 -9.06 -0.54 13.46
N ALA A 50 -8.55 -1.11 12.38
CA ALA A 50 -8.05 -0.36 11.24
C ALA A 50 -8.71 -0.88 9.96
N ARG A 51 -8.82 -0.02 8.95
CA ARG A 51 -9.38 -0.41 7.66
C ARG A 51 -8.29 -0.40 6.61
N ALA A 52 -8.18 -1.51 5.87
CA ALA A 52 -7.31 -1.56 4.72
C ALA A 52 -7.84 -0.63 3.61
N GLY A 53 -6.92 0.06 2.95
CA GLY A 53 -7.17 0.86 1.76
C GLY A 53 -6.35 0.32 0.58
N PHE A 54 -6.80 0.61 -0.63
CA PHE A 54 -6.08 0.21 -1.82
C PHE A 54 -6.25 1.17 -2.99
N GLU A 55 -5.28 1.15 -3.90
CA GLU A 55 -5.33 1.83 -5.19
C GLU A 55 -5.04 0.85 -6.32
N CYS A 56 -5.90 0.83 -7.35
CA CYS A 56 -5.73 -0.03 -8.52
C CYS A 56 -5.46 0.81 -9.78
N VAL A 57 -4.41 0.44 -10.51
CA VAL A 57 -4.03 1.04 -11.79
C VAL A 57 -3.73 -0.05 -12.81
N ARG A 58 -4.42 -0.01 -13.96
CA ARG A 58 -4.12 -0.89 -15.10
C ARG A 58 -2.98 -0.30 -15.93
N THR A 59 -1.89 -1.05 -16.09
CA THR A 59 -0.88 -0.80 -17.14
C THR A 59 -1.21 -1.62 -18.39
N GLU A 60 -0.37 -1.58 -19.42
CA GLU A 60 -0.60 -2.31 -20.67
C GLU A 60 -0.64 -3.84 -20.48
N ASP A 61 0.15 -4.36 -19.54
CA ASP A 61 0.47 -5.77 -19.35
C ASP A 61 -0.08 -6.36 -18.03
N ARG A 62 -0.23 -5.56 -16.98
CA ARG A 62 -0.73 -6.00 -15.67
C ARG A 62 -1.66 -5.03 -14.96
N TRP A 63 -2.30 -5.50 -13.90
CA TRP A 63 -2.87 -4.66 -12.83
C TRP A 63 -1.81 -4.38 -11.77
N ASN A 64 -1.69 -3.12 -11.34
CA ASN A 64 -0.89 -2.74 -10.17
C ASN A 64 -1.84 -2.36 -9.06
N VAL A 65 -1.66 -2.98 -7.89
CA VAL A 65 -2.44 -2.78 -6.69
C VAL A 65 -1.49 -2.30 -5.60
N ASN A 66 -1.75 -1.12 -5.04
CA ASN A 66 -1.10 -0.68 -3.81
C ASN A 66 -2.06 -0.96 -2.66
N LEU A 67 -1.62 -1.72 -1.67
CA LEU A 67 -2.41 -2.10 -0.50
C LEU A 67 -1.74 -1.55 0.76
N PHE A 68 -2.53 -1.00 1.68
CA PHE A 68 -2.03 -0.40 2.92
C PHE A 68 -3.08 -0.45 4.01
N LEU A 69 -2.64 -0.33 5.27
CA LEU A 69 -3.54 -0.13 6.40
C LEU A 69 -3.75 1.36 6.66
N GLY A 70 -5.00 1.80 6.80
CA GLY A 70 -5.35 3.20 7.03
C GLY A 70 -4.85 3.73 8.37
N THR A 71 -4.76 5.06 8.47
CA THR A 71 -4.41 5.76 9.72
C THR A 71 -5.64 6.00 10.60
N VAL A 72 -5.37 6.28 11.88
CA VAL A 72 -6.36 6.64 12.90
C VAL A 72 -6.16 8.10 13.28
N GLU A 73 -7.25 8.86 13.35
CA GLU A 73 -7.32 10.22 13.90
C GLU A 73 -7.75 10.16 15.37
N ILE A 74 -7.03 10.82 16.26
CA ILE A 74 -7.43 10.99 17.66
C ILE A 74 -8.41 12.16 17.77
N VAL A 75 -9.55 11.93 18.41
CA VAL A 75 -10.61 12.93 18.61
C VAL A 75 -10.82 13.19 20.10
N GLY A 76 -10.62 14.44 20.50
CA GLY A 76 -10.70 14.90 21.88
C GLY A 76 -9.37 14.83 22.63
N GLY A 77 -9.32 15.53 23.76
CA GLY A 77 -8.16 15.52 24.64
C GLY A 77 -6.94 16.31 24.15
N PRO A 78 -5.79 16.13 24.80
CA PRO A 78 -4.55 16.84 24.48
C PRO A 78 -3.93 16.46 23.11
N ARG A 79 -4.40 15.36 22.50
CA ARG A 79 -3.90 14.82 21.23
C ARG A 79 -4.91 14.95 20.09
N ASP A 80 -5.98 15.72 20.29
CA ASP A 80 -7.02 15.94 19.28
C ASP A 80 -6.42 16.38 17.93
N GLY A 81 -6.87 15.73 16.86
CA GLY A 81 -6.40 15.94 15.49
C GLY A 81 -5.09 15.24 15.14
N GLN A 82 -4.44 14.51 16.06
CA GLN A 82 -3.26 13.71 15.72
C GLN A 82 -3.66 12.51 14.87
N VAL A 83 -2.96 12.31 13.76
CA VAL A 83 -3.12 11.15 12.88
C VAL A 83 -1.91 10.25 13.02
N HIS A 84 -2.13 8.95 13.23
CA HIS A 84 -1.03 7.99 13.31
C HIS A 84 -1.34 6.71 12.52
N PRO A 85 -0.31 6.06 11.96
CA PRO A 85 -0.47 4.72 11.39
C PRO A 85 -0.78 3.71 12.49
N VAL A 86 -1.44 2.62 12.08
CA VAL A 86 -1.71 1.47 12.95
C VAL A 86 -0.59 0.45 12.76
N ASN A 87 -0.03 -0.05 13.86
CA ASN A 87 0.95 -1.14 13.78
C ASN A 87 0.22 -2.44 13.43
N PHE A 88 0.74 -3.21 12.49
CA PHE A 88 0.13 -4.46 12.05
C PHE A 88 1.15 -5.54 11.70
N GLN A 89 0.68 -6.77 11.69
CA GLN A 89 1.28 -7.90 11.00
C GLN A 89 0.47 -8.19 9.72
N PHE A 90 1.10 -8.83 8.73
CA PHE A 90 0.43 -9.26 7.51
C PHE A 90 0.79 -10.73 7.22
N ASP A 91 -0.21 -11.56 6.92
CA ASP A 91 0.01 -12.98 6.60
C ASP A 91 0.51 -13.17 5.15
N LEU A 92 1.83 -13.24 5.03
CA LEU A 92 2.52 -13.49 3.75
C LEU A 92 2.35 -14.93 3.24
N ALA A 93 2.15 -15.90 4.12
CA ALA A 93 1.94 -17.29 3.72
C ALA A 93 0.52 -17.49 3.18
N GLY A 94 -0.47 -16.85 3.81
CA GLY A 94 -1.83 -16.73 3.33
C GLY A 94 -1.90 -16.04 1.97
N LEU A 95 -1.19 -14.92 1.79
CA LEU A 95 -1.15 -14.18 0.53
C LEU A 95 -0.82 -15.05 -0.69
N GLY A 96 0.19 -15.91 -0.55
CA GLY A 96 0.60 -16.80 -1.64
C GLY A 96 -0.50 -17.74 -2.12
N GLN A 97 -1.51 -18.03 -1.29
CA GLN A 97 -2.64 -18.90 -1.62
C GLN A 97 -3.70 -18.22 -2.48
N HIS A 98 -3.72 -16.88 -2.54
CA HIS A 98 -4.67 -16.11 -3.37
C HIS A 98 -4.19 -15.92 -4.81
N PHE A 99 -2.93 -16.26 -5.12
CA PHE A 99 -2.43 -16.28 -6.48
C PHE A 99 -2.60 -17.67 -7.10
N GLU A 100 -3.12 -17.73 -8.33
CA GLU A 100 -3.11 -18.97 -9.13
C GLU A 100 -1.67 -19.45 -9.38
N ARG A 101 -0.78 -18.47 -9.56
CA ARG A 101 0.67 -18.67 -9.68
C ARG A 101 1.37 -17.42 -9.17
N LEU A 102 2.28 -17.58 -8.20
CA LEU A 102 3.13 -16.50 -7.71
C LEU A 102 4.47 -16.54 -8.43
N ASP A 103 4.76 -15.50 -9.22
CA ASP A 103 5.96 -15.41 -10.06
C ASP A 103 7.09 -14.63 -9.38
N LEU A 104 6.75 -13.66 -8.52
CA LEU A 104 7.70 -12.83 -7.78
C LEU A 104 7.18 -12.55 -6.38
N PHE A 105 8.10 -12.63 -5.39
CA PHE A 105 7.82 -12.23 -4.02
C PHE A 105 9.08 -11.63 -3.40
N ARG A 106 9.02 -10.34 -3.04
CA ARG A 106 10.18 -9.57 -2.59
C ARG A 106 9.83 -8.63 -1.44
N TRP A 107 10.78 -8.46 -0.53
CA TRP A 107 10.77 -7.38 0.44
C TRP A 107 11.72 -6.28 -0.03
N ASN A 108 11.24 -5.04 -0.05
CA ASN A 108 12.01 -3.84 -0.36
C ASN A 108 12.22 -3.07 0.94
N ALA A 109 13.48 -2.89 1.35
CA ALA A 109 13.84 -2.25 2.61
C ALA A 109 14.56 -0.92 2.36
N PHE A 110 14.17 0.13 3.11
CA PHE A 110 14.75 1.48 3.04
C PHE A 110 15.26 1.92 4.43
N PRO A 111 16.38 1.36 4.91
CA PRO A 111 16.82 1.55 6.30
C PRO A 111 17.43 2.93 6.60
N ASN A 112 17.77 3.74 5.59
CA ASN A 112 18.47 5.02 5.74
C ASN A 112 17.94 6.07 4.77
N ASP A 113 16.77 6.61 5.07
CA ASP A 113 16.12 7.63 4.23
C ASP A 113 16.69 9.05 4.42
N ASN A 114 17.64 9.21 5.36
CA ASN A 114 18.30 10.50 5.61
C ASN A 114 19.41 10.84 4.58
N ALA A 115 19.64 9.99 3.58
CA ALA A 115 20.72 10.15 2.62
C ALA A 115 20.18 10.50 1.23
N CYS A 116 19.87 11.79 1.06
CA CYS A 116 19.71 12.46 -0.23
C CYS A 116 18.65 11.85 -1.16
N LEU A 117 17.43 12.38 -1.11
CA LEU A 117 16.60 12.76 -2.27
C LEU A 117 15.45 13.64 -1.74
N ASP A 118 15.12 14.70 -2.48
CA ASP A 118 14.10 15.68 -2.08
C ASP A 118 12.74 15.03 -1.79
N ASP A 119 12.18 15.40 -0.63
CA ASP A 119 10.74 15.48 -0.28
C ASP A 119 9.84 14.23 -0.27
N ALA A 120 10.37 13.01 -0.37
CA ALA A 120 9.57 11.81 -0.13
C ALA A 120 10.32 10.79 0.70
N THR A 121 9.88 10.57 1.94
CA THR A 121 10.36 9.44 2.71
C THR A 121 9.83 8.13 2.12
N LEU A 122 10.71 7.22 1.74
CA LEU A 122 10.37 5.90 1.20
C LEU A 122 10.30 4.87 2.31
N ASP A 123 9.11 4.32 2.53
CA ASP A 123 8.92 3.23 3.48
C ASP A 123 9.23 1.87 2.88
N SER A 124 9.53 0.91 3.76
CA SER A 124 9.69 -0.49 3.36
C SER A 124 8.35 -1.08 2.94
N PHE A 125 8.35 -1.88 1.87
CA PHE A 125 7.15 -2.50 1.32
C PHE A 125 7.44 -3.88 0.75
N ILE A 126 6.40 -4.68 0.55
CA ILE A 126 6.49 -6.01 -0.04
C ILE A 126 5.88 -5.98 -1.43
N THR A 127 6.55 -6.58 -2.41
CA THR A 127 6.03 -6.77 -3.76
C THR A 127 5.73 -8.24 -4.00
N ALA A 128 4.50 -8.53 -4.43
CA ALA A 128 4.10 -9.81 -5.00
C ALA A 128 3.69 -9.58 -6.47
N GLU A 129 4.09 -10.46 -7.38
CA GLU A 129 3.58 -10.47 -8.76
C GLU A 129 3.19 -11.90 -9.15
N GLY A 130 2.05 -12.05 -9.80
CA GLY A 130 1.56 -13.36 -10.20
C GLY A 130 0.26 -13.29 -10.98
N MET A 131 -0.34 -14.46 -11.19
CA MET A 131 -1.59 -14.63 -11.92
C MET A 131 -2.78 -14.67 -10.97
N VAL A 132 -3.81 -13.88 -11.28
CA VAL A 132 -5.11 -13.88 -10.61
C VAL A 132 -6.19 -13.79 -11.67
N ASN A 133 -7.10 -14.76 -11.70
CA ASN A 133 -8.18 -14.85 -12.69
C ASN A 133 -7.66 -14.73 -14.14
N GLY A 134 -6.54 -15.40 -14.45
CA GLY A 134 -5.92 -15.39 -15.77
C GLY A 134 -5.22 -14.08 -16.19
N GLU A 135 -5.10 -13.09 -15.31
CA GLU A 135 -4.43 -11.80 -15.57
C GLU A 135 -3.22 -11.61 -14.64
N VAL A 136 -2.22 -10.86 -15.09
CA VAL A 136 -1.05 -10.54 -14.26
C VAL A 136 -1.43 -9.42 -13.27
N VAL A 137 -1.18 -9.66 -11.99
CA VAL A 137 -1.35 -8.69 -10.90
C VAL A 137 -0.01 -8.51 -10.21
N ARG A 138 0.42 -7.25 -10.09
CA ARG A 138 1.46 -6.82 -9.17
C ARG A 138 0.81 -6.13 -7.98
N LEU A 139 1.12 -6.62 -6.79
CA LEU A 139 0.66 -6.11 -5.52
C LEU A 139 1.86 -5.55 -4.75
N ASP A 140 1.77 -4.29 -4.34
CA ASP A 140 2.72 -3.66 -3.43
C ASP A 140 2.00 -3.38 -2.09
N ILE A 141 2.47 -4.02 -1.01
CA ILE A 141 1.93 -3.88 0.36
C ILE A 141 2.81 -2.89 1.12
N GLN A 142 2.25 -1.72 1.43
CA GLN A 142 2.96 -0.60 2.04
C GLN A 142 2.92 -0.70 3.57
N ALA A 143 4.03 -0.32 4.22
CA ALA A 143 4.07 -0.18 5.67
C ALA A 143 3.27 1.05 6.15
N LEU A 144 3.22 2.12 5.35
CA LEU A 144 2.43 3.32 5.63
C LEU A 144 1.44 3.59 4.47
N PRO A 145 0.26 4.16 4.77
CA PRO A 145 -0.63 4.63 3.73
C PRO A 145 -0.01 5.82 2.98
N PRO A 146 -0.38 6.04 1.70
CA PRO A 146 0.02 7.23 0.96
C PRO A 146 -0.38 8.52 1.69
N GLU A 147 0.43 9.57 1.60
CA GLU A 147 0.18 10.88 2.25
C GLU A 147 -1.14 11.53 1.81
N THR A 148 -1.64 11.16 0.63
CA THR A 148 -2.90 11.66 0.07
C THR A 148 -4.14 11.02 0.70
N CYS A 149 -3.97 9.96 1.51
CA CYS A 149 -5.08 9.27 2.16
C CYS A 149 -5.54 10.01 3.43
N THR A 150 -6.86 10.15 3.57
CA THR A 150 -7.47 10.62 4.81
C THR A 150 -7.50 9.50 5.85
N PRO A 151 -7.60 9.83 7.15
CA PRO A 151 -7.79 8.84 8.20
C PRO A 151 -8.96 7.92 7.89
N ALA A 152 -8.78 6.63 8.16
CA ALA A 152 -9.82 5.62 7.95
C ALA A 152 -10.75 5.51 9.16
N MET A 153 -10.25 5.85 10.35
CA MET A 153 -10.92 5.69 11.63
C MET A 153 -10.68 6.92 12.51
N ARG A 154 -11.61 7.19 13.42
CA ARG A 154 -11.48 8.12 14.55
C ARG A 154 -11.47 7.34 15.85
N GLN A 155 -10.52 7.64 16.72
CA GLN A 155 -10.41 7.11 18.07
C GLN A 155 -10.69 8.20 19.09
N TYR A 156 -11.63 7.96 20.01
CA TYR A 156 -12.00 8.88 21.07
C TYR A 156 -11.24 8.61 22.37
N GLU A 157 -11.24 9.56 23.30
CA GLU A 157 -10.59 9.43 24.62
C GLU A 157 -11.10 8.24 25.45
N ASP A 158 -12.32 7.78 25.21
CA ASP A 158 -12.89 6.60 25.87
C ASP A 158 -12.41 5.27 25.26
N GLY A 159 -11.55 5.33 24.23
CA GLY A 159 -11.02 4.19 23.50
C GLY A 159 -11.96 3.65 22.42
N SER A 160 -13.12 4.29 22.19
CA SER A 160 -14.01 3.90 21.10
C SER A 160 -13.43 4.29 19.74
N CYS A 161 -13.58 3.40 18.76
CA CYS A 161 -13.15 3.63 17.39
C CYS A 161 -14.35 3.62 16.43
N VAL A 162 -14.49 4.66 15.61
CA VAL A 162 -15.54 4.78 14.59
C VAL A 162 -14.92 5.00 13.21
N PRO A 163 -15.47 4.39 12.14
CA PRO A 163 -15.07 4.72 10.78
C PRO A 163 -15.33 6.18 10.44
N VAL A 164 -14.46 6.77 9.62
CA VAL A 164 -14.63 8.12 9.05
C VAL A 164 -15.64 8.13 7.91
#